data_AF-A0A813HBJ7-F1
#
_entry.id   AF-A0A813HBJ7-F1
#
_cell.length_a   1.000
_cell.length_b   1.000
_cell.length_c   1.000
_cell.angle_alpha   90.00
_cell.angle_beta   90.00
_cell.angle_gamma   90.00
#
_symmetry.space_group_name_H-M   'P 1'
#
loop_
_entity.id
_entity.type
_entity.pdbx_description
1 polymer ?
#
loop_
_entity_poly.entity_id
_entity_poly.type
_entity_poly.pdbx_seq_one_letter_code
_entity_poly.pdbx_strand_id
1 'polypeptide(L)'
;MTSEGLSEALCRAKALHARLRARQEAQPETPGLHRVAFISLARQQSRRLQFLEQLGRFPALLCRSEWFRAVDGATLDLKAVPEGVVTAEGLGDAQTPREKVLGYVLTRGGIGLAGALHHSLELIARDPDDSHVYLLCEDDSLLAPDFPAAFAGLLSVAQLHDPWWE
;
A
#
# COMPACT_ATOMS: atom_id res chain seq x y z
N MET A 1 -17.63 13.33 -19.38
CA MET A 1 -16.91 12.15 -18.85
C MET A 1 -15.98 11.63 -19.93
N THR A 2 -14.68 11.62 -19.67
CA THR A 2 -13.68 11.06 -20.59
C THR A 2 -13.76 9.53 -20.59
N SER A 3 -13.35 8.86 -21.67
CA SER A 3 -13.39 7.38 -21.74
C SER A 3 -12.51 6.72 -20.65
N GLU A 4 -11.49 7.43 -20.17
CA GLU A 4 -10.64 7.01 -19.04
C GLU A 4 -11.42 6.90 -17.72
N GLY A 5 -12.29 7.86 -17.41
CA GLY A 5 -13.11 7.83 -16.20
C GLY A 5 -14.13 6.68 -16.19
N LEU A 6 -14.61 6.29 -17.37
CA LEU A 6 -15.49 5.13 -17.56
C LEU A 6 -14.74 3.81 -17.36
N SER A 7 -13.52 3.70 -17.89
CA SER A 7 -12.64 2.54 -17.69
C SER A 7 -12.29 2.33 -16.22
N GLU A 8 -11.95 3.41 -15.51
CA GLU A 8 -11.61 3.36 -14.09
C GLU A 8 -12.81 2.94 -13.23
N ALA A 9 -13.99 3.50 -13.49
CA ALA A 9 -15.21 3.12 -12.80
C ALA A 9 -15.55 1.64 -13.01
N LEU A 10 -15.33 1.11 -14.21
CA LEU A 10 -15.57 -0.30 -14.53
C LEU A 10 -14.58 -1.24 -13.82
N CYS A 11 -13.30 -0.86 -13.74
CA CYS A 11 -12.30 -1.59 -12.97
C CYS A 11 -12.64 -1.59 -11.47
N ARG A 12 -13.05 -0.45 -10.92
CA ARG A 12 -13.52 -0.35 -9.52
C ARG A 12 -14.75 -1.21 -9.28
N ALA A 13 -15.72 -1.21 -10.19
CA ALA A 13 -16.93 -2.03 -10.08
C ALA A 13 -16.62 -3.53 -10.16
N LYS A 14 -15.73 -3.96 -11.07
CA LYS A 14 -15.29 -5.37 -11.16
C LYS A 14 -14.53 -5.81 -9.92
N ALA A 15 -13.61 -4.97 -9.42
CA ALA A 15 -12.88 -5.24 -8.19
C ALA A 15 -13.85 -5.32 -7.00
N LEU A 16 -14.79 -4.38 -6.88
CA LEU A 16 -15.81 -4.39 -5.83
C LEU A 16 -16.68 -5.65 -5.90
N HIS A 17 -17.13 -6.05 -7.09
CA HIS A 17 -17.95 -7.24 -7.26
C HIS A 17 -17.18 -8.52 -6.90
N ALA A 18 -15.91 -8.62 -7.29
CA ALA A 18 -15.04 -9.72 -6.88
C ALA A 18 -14.83 -9.74 -5.36
N ARG A 19 -14.66 -8.57 -4.71
CA ARG A 19 -14.56 -8.44 -3.25
C ARG A 19 -15.84 -8.92 -2.55
N LEU A 20 -17.01 -8.49 -3.04
CA LEU A 20 -18.30 -8.88 -2.46
C LEU A 20 -18.54 -10.38 -2.57
N ARG A 21 -18.24 -10.97 -3.73
CA ARG A 21 -18.38 -12.40 -3.96
C ARG A 21 -17.40 -13.22 -3.10
N ALA A 22 -16.12 -12.83 -3.06
CA ALA A 22 -15.13 -13.49 -2.23
C ALA A 22 -15.44 -13.35 -0.72
N ARG A 23 -16.05 -12.23 -0.29
CA ARG A 23 -16.50 -12.04 1.10
C ARG A 23 -17.69 -12.93 1.45
N GLN A 24 -18.56 -13.24 0.48
CA GLN A 24 -19.66 -14.18 0.65
C GLN A 24 -19.18 -15.64 0.66
N GLU A 25 -18.11 -15.95 -0.07
CA GLU A 25 -17.55 -17.30 -0.20
C GLU A 25 -16.47 -17.63 0.86
N ALA A 26 -15.95 -16.64 1.59
CA ALA A 26 -14.93 -16.83 2.61
C ALA A 26 -15.50 -17.39 3.92
N GLN A 27 -15.05 -18.61 4.28
CA GLN A 27 -15.12 -19.15 5.65
C GLN A 27 -14.26 -18.31 6.62
N PRO A 28 -14.51 -18.37 7.94
CA PRO A 28 -13.80 -17.54 8.91
C PRO A 28 -12.29 -17.83 8.90
N GLU A 29 -11.57 -16.75 8.60
CA GLU A 29 -10.31 -16.32 9.18
C GLU A 29 -9.14 -17.31 9.17
N THR A 30 -8.28 -17.14 8.17
CA THR A 30 -6.84 -17.22 8.42
C THR A 30 -6.55 -16.25 9.57
N PRO A 31 -6.13 -16.72 10.76
CA PRO A 31 -5.63 -15.82 11.79
C PRO A 31 -4.43 -15.08 11.18
N GLY A 32 -4.43 -13.76 11.27
CA GLY A 32 -3.23 -12.96 11.06
C GLY A 32 -3.13 -12.04 9.84
N LEU A 33 -4.16 -11.83 9.01
CA LEU A 33 -4.10 -10.70 8.05
C LEU A 33 -5.44 -10.02 7.84
N HIS A 34 -5.56 -8.79 8.33
CA HIS A 34 -6.74 -7.96 8.19
C HIS A 34 -6.85 -7.37 6.77
N ARG A 35 -5.81 -6.68 6.28
CA ARG A 35 -5.83 -5.99 4.98
C ARG A 35 -4.49 -6.00 4.26
N VAL A 36 -4.56 -5.89 2.93
CA VAL A 36 -3.41 -5.61 2.06
C VAL A 36 -3.54 -4.18 1.54
N ALA A 37 -2.76 -3.27 2.11
CA ALA A 37 -2.62 -1.92 1.62
C ALA A 37 -1.50 -1.90 0.57
N PHE A 38 -1.76 -1.37 -0.63
CA PHE A 38 -0.70 -1.17 -1.60
C PHE A 38 -0.66 0.26 -2.13
N ILE A 39 0.54 0.79 -2.26
CA ILE A 39 0.81 2.18 -2.63
C ILE A 39 1.28 2.23 -4.09
N SER A 40 0.64 3.08 -4.88
CA SER A 40 1.03 3.25 -6.28
C SER A 40 0.80 4.68 -6.76
N LEU A 41 1.67 5.17 -7.66
CA LEU A 41 1.41 6.40 -8.38
C LEU A 41 0.20 6.21 -9.30
N ALA A 42 -0.67 7.22 -9.39
CA ALA A 42 -1.85 7.16 -10.25
C ALA A 42 -1.49 6.91 -11.73
N ARG A 43 -0.38 7.50 -12.21
CA ARG A 43 0.14 7.32 -13.57
C ARG A 43 0.71 5.91 -13.85
N GLN A 44 1.07 5.15 -12.81
CA GLN A 44 1.63 3.79 -12.94
C GLN A 44 0.53 2.73 -13.02
N GLN A 45 -0.41 2.90 -13.95
CA GLN A 45 -1.57 2.01 -14.06
C GLN A 45 -1.17 0.57 -14.41
N SER A 46 -0.17 0.38 -15.27
CA SER A 46 0.30 -0.96 -15.67
C SER A 46 0.85 -1.75 -14.48
N ARG A 47 1.70 -1.12 -13.64
CA ARG A 47 2.26 -1.73 -12.42
C ARG A 47 1.16 -2.12 -11.43
N ARG A 48 0.22 -1.20 -11.19
CA ARG A 48 -0.96 -1.49 -10.36
C ARG A 48 -1.74 -2.71 -10.86
N LEU A 49 -1.99 -2.81 -12.18
CA LEU A 49 -2.69 -3.95 -12.74
C LEU A 49 -1.91 -5.25 -12.59
N GLN A 50 -0.58 -5.22 -12.79
CA GLN A 50 0.30 -6.37 -12.56
C GLN A 50 0.27 -6.82 -11.09
N PHE A 51 0.31 -5.89 -10.13
CA PHE A 51 0.19 -6.21 -8.71
C PHE A 51 -1.17 -6.85 -8.38
N LEU A 52 -2.26 -6.31 -8.91
CA LEU A 52 -3.60 -6.87 -8.74
C LEU A 52 -3.75 -8.27 -9.38
N GLU A 53 -3.13 -8.50 -10.54
CA GLU A 53 -3.08 -9.81 -11.18
C GLU A 53 -2.32 -10.83 -10.32
N GLN A 54 -1.20 -10.43 -9.73
CA GLN A 54 -0.46 -11.25 -8.77
C GLN A 54 -1.32 -11.62 -7.55
N LEU A 55 -2.05 -10.65 -6.99
CA LEU A 55 -3.00 -10.87 -5.90
C LEU A 55 -4.19 -11.75 -6.31
N GLY A 56 -4.56 -11.76 -7.60
CA GLY A 56 -5.60 -12.64 -8.14
C GLY A 56 -5.32 -14.13 -7.95
N ARG A 57 -4.05 -14.51 -7.77
CA ARG A 57 -3.65 -15.87 -7.37
C ARG A 57 -4.10 -16.24 -5.95
N PHE A 58 -4.44 -15.24 -5.13
CA PHE A 58 -4.79 -15.37 -3.73
C PHE A 58 -6.14 -14.66 -3.44
N PRO A 59 -7.29 -15.27 -3.77
CA PRO A 59 -8.60 -14.61 -3.66
C PRO A 59 -8.91 -14.02 -2.28
N ALA A 60 -8.44 -14.66 -1.21
CA ALA A 60 -8.58 -14.17 0.17
C ALA A 60 -7.81 -12.87 0.44
N LEU A 61 -6.64 -12.68 -0.20
CA LEU A 61 -5.87 -11.44 -0.09
C LEU A 61 -6.46 -10.35 -0.98
N LEU A 62 -6.86 -10.71 -2.20
CA LEU A 62 -7.45 -9.77 -3.15
C LEU A 62 -8.74 -9.14 -2.60
N CYS A 63 -9.57 -9.91 -1.88
CA CYS A 63 -10.82 -9.37 -1.36
C CYS A 63 -10.61 -8.32 -0.24
N ARG A 64 -9.44 -8.38 0.41
CA ARG A 64 -8.98 -7.52 1.51
C ARG A 64 -8.00 -6.44 1.05
N SER A 65 -7.76 -6.30 -0.26
CA SER A 65 -6.82 -5.31 -0.76
C SER A 65 -7.42 -3.91 -0.90
N GLU A 66 -6.57 -2.92 -0.67
CA GLU A 66 -6.90 -1.51 -0.75
C GLU A 66 -5.75 -0.74 -1.39
N TRP A 67 -6.10 0.14 -2.32
CA TRP A 67 -5.12 0.95 -3.05
C TRP A 67 -5.01 2.33 -2.42
N PHE A 68 -3.80 2.70 -2.03
CA PHE A 68 -3.42 4.04 -1.62
C PHE A 68 -2.71 4.77 -2.75
N ARG A 69 -3.25 5.93 -3.11
CA ARG A 69 -2.66 6.77 -4.16
C ARG A 69 -1.42 7.46 -3.62
N ALA A 70 -0.26 7.15 -4.18
CA ALA A 70 0.97 7.87 -3.92
C ALA A 70 0.93 9.29 -4.50
N VAL A 71 1.64 10.21 -3.84
CA VAL A 71 1.81 11.58 -4.33
C VAL A 71 2.95 11.63 -5.34
N ASP A 72 2.67 12.19 -6.50
CA ASP A 72 3.66 12.34 -7.56
C ASP A 72 4.62 13.49 -7.22
N GLY A 73 5.90 13.16 -7.02
CA GLY A 73 6.96 14.14 -6.71
C GLY A 73 7.10 15.24 -7.76
N ALA A 74 6.68 15.01 -9.01
CA ALA A 74 6.66 16.05 -10.04
C ALA A 74 5.67 17.17 -9.72
N THR A 75 4.53 16.83 -9.10
CA THR A 75 3.42 17.75 -8.78
C THR A 75 3.31 18.10 -7.30
N LEU A 76 4.16 17.51 -6.45
CA LEU A 76 4.12 17.69 -5.00
C LEU A 76 4.35 19.15 -4.58
N ASP A 77 3.41 19.76 -3.87
CA ASP A 77 3.68 21.03 -3.20
C ASP A 77 4.42 20.78 -1.88
N LEU A 78 5.69 21.17 -1.82
CA LEU A 78 6.52 20.99 -0.61
C LEU A 78 6.01 21.82 0.58
N LYS A 79 5.24 22.89 0.34
CA LYS A 79 4.63 23.69 1.41
C LYS A 79 3.41 23.03 2.03
N ALA A 80 2.81 22.06 1.34
CA ALA A 80 1.65 21.31 1.78
C ALA A 80 2.01 19.99 2.49
N VAL A 81 3.31 19.68 2.61
CA VAL A 81 3.78 18.48 3.34
C VAL A 81 3.51 18.68 4.83
N PRO A 82 2.76 17.78 5.51
CA PRO A 82 2.48 17.93 6.93
C PRO A 82 3.74 17.91 7.78
N GLU A 83 3.72 18.69 8.86
CA GLU A 83 4.79 18.67 9.87
C GLU A 83 4.90 17.27 10.48
N GLY A 84 6.14 16.77 10.64
CA GLY A 84 6.40 15.43 11.18
C GLY A 84 6.52 14.31 10.15
N VAL A 85 6.13 14.53 8.88
CA VAL A 85 6.35 13.53 7.81
C VAL A 85 7.82 13.51 7.38
N VAL A 86 8.42 14.69 7.23
CA VAL A 86 9.81 14.86 6.78
C VAL A 86 10.48 15.97 7.60
N THR A 87 11.78 15.83 7.84
CA THR A 87 12.58 16.86 8.50
C THR A 87 12.72 18.13 7.64
N ALA A 88 13.01 19.27 8.28
CA ALA A 88 13.28 20.52 7.57
C ALA A 88 14.46 20.40 6.59
N GLU A 89 15.48 19.62 6.94
CA GLU A 89 16.62 19.30 6.06
C GLU A 89 16.16 18.52 4.82
N GLY A 90 15.35 17.49 4.99
CA GLY A 90 14.80 16.72 3.87
C GLY A 90 13.93 17.55 2.92
N LEU A 91 13.15 18.50 3.48
CA LEU A 91 12.41 19.47 2.67
C LEU A 91 13.37 20.38 1.89
N GLY A 92 14.46 20.85 2.52
CA GLY A 92 15.50 21.64 1.88
C GLY A 92 16.19 20.91 0.73
N ASP A 93 16.53 19.64 0.94
CA ASP A 93 17.12 18.77 -0.09
C ASP A 93 16.23 18.63 -1.32
N ALA A 94 14.92 18.45 -1.12
CA ALA A 94 13.98 18.27 -2.21
C ALA A 94 13.65 19.56 -3.00
N GLN A 95 14.03 20.74 -2.49
CA GLN A 95 13.84 22.01 -3.22
C GLN A 95 14.77 22.13 -4.42
N THR A 96 15.96 21.52 -4.36
CA THR A 96 16.98 21.62 -5.41
C THR A 96 17.16 20.26 -6.07
N PRO A 97 16.57 20.02 -7.25
CA PRO A 97 16.77 18.78 -7.99
C PRO A 97 18.27 18.57 -8.26
N ARG A 98 18.80 17.44 -7.79
CA ARG A 98 20.19 17.05 -8.06
C ARG A 98 20.23 16.18 -9.32
N GLU A 99 21.26 16.36 -10.15
CA GLU A 99 21.47 15.53 -11.34
C GLU A 99 21.64 14.04 -11.01
N LYS A 100 22.14 13.74 -9.80
CA LYS A 100 22.27 12.38 -9.27
C LYS A 100 21.51 12.27 -7.96
N VAL A 101 20.67 11.24 -7.88
CA VAL A 101 20.03 10.83 -6.63
C VAL A 101 21.07 10.09 -5.80
N LEU A 102 21.47 10.71 -4.69
CA LEU A 102 22.34 10.09 -3.69
C LEU A 102 21.43 9.53 -2.60
N GLY A 103 21.68 8.30 -2.13
CA GLY A 103 20.79 7.61 -1.19
C GLY A 103 20.62 8.27 0.19
N TYR A 104 21.35 9.36 0.46
CA TYR A 104 21.25 10.16 1.68
C TYR A 104 20.49 11.49 1.49
N VAL A 105 20.05 11.80 0.26
CA VAL A 105 19.33 13.05 -0.07
C VAL A 105 17.89 12.72 -0.42
N LEU A 106 16.94 13.37 0.23
CA LEU A 106 15.53 13.18 -0.09
C LEU A 106 15.15 13.91 -1.38
N THR A 107 14.60 13.14 -2.32
CA THR A 107 14.00 13.69 -3.54
C THR A 107 12.52 14.03 -3.29
N ARG A 108 11.93 14.85 -4.15
CA ARG A 108 10.47 15.10 -4.14
C ARG A 108 9.65 13.81 -4.28
N GLY A 109 10.17 12.84 -5.04
CA GLY A 109 9.56 11.50 -5.14
C GLY A 109 9.60 10.75 -3.81
N GLY A 110 10.75 10.78 -3.12
CA GLY A 110 10.90 10.19 -1.79
C GLY A 110 9.98 10.82 -0.74
N ILE A 111 9.81 12.15 -0.77
CA ILE A 111 8.84 12.84 0.10
C ILE A 111 7.40 12.42 -0.24
N GLY A 112 7.07 12.30 -1.53
CA GLY A 112 5.76 11.82 -1.97
C GLY A 112 5.45 10.40 -1.47
N LEU A 113 6.46 9.52 -1.46
CA LEU A 113 6.35 8.18 -0.88
C LEU A 113 6.21 8.23 0.65
N ALA A 114 7.04 9.01 1.34
CA ALA A 114 6.96 9.18 2.80
C ALA A 114 5.58 9.67 3.24
N GLY A 115 4.99 10.64 2.52
CA GLY A 115 3.63 11.11 2.78
C GLY A 115 2.57 10.02 2.56
N ALA A 116 2.71 9.21 1.51
CA ALA A 116 1.79 8.09 1.26
C ALA A 116 1.89 6.99 2.33
N LEU A 117 3.11 6.66 2.77
CA LEU A 117 3.36 5.73 3.87
C LEU A 117 2.80 6.27 5.17
N HIS A 118 3.09 7.52 5.52
CA HIS A 118 2.57 8.17 6.72
C HIS A 118 1.04 8.13 6.76
N HIS A 119 0.38 8.51 5.66
CA HIS A 119 -1.09 8.44 5.58
C HIS A 119 -1.61 7.00 5.75
N SER A 120 -0.94 6.01 5.15
CA SER A 120 -1.33 4.60 5.29
C SER A 120 -1.19 4.13 6.74
N LEU A 121 -0.11 4.51 7.42
CA LEU A 121 0.12 4.21 8.83
C LEU A 121 -0.87 4.92 9.75
N GLU A 122 -1.22 6.19 9.48
CA GLU A 122 -2.27 6.88 10.24
C GLU A 122 -3.62 6.19 10.13
N LEU A 123 -3.96 5.63 8.96
CA LEU A 123 -5.20 4.88 8.79
C LEU A 123 -5.17 3.55 9.55
N ILE A 124 -4.02 2.86 9.54
CA ILE A 124 -3.81 1.64 10.32
C ILE A 124 -3.93 1.93 11.81
N ALA A 125 -3.28 2.99 12.30
CA ALA A 125 -3.29 3.39 13.71
C ALA A 125 -4.67 3.88 14.21
N ARG A 126 -5.63 4.12 13.30
CA ARG A 126 -7.01 4.44 13.64
C ARG A 126 -7.90 3.20 13.73
N ASP A 127 -7.39 2.02 13.38
CA ASP A 127 -8.15 0.80 13.57
C ASP A 127 -8.35 0.53 15.07
N PRO A 128 -9.58 0.27 15.53
CA PRO A 128 -9.85 0.07 16.95
C PRO A 128 -9.42 -1.31 17.48
N ASP A 129 -9.01 -2.23 16.60
CA ASP A 129 -8.57 -3.57 16.98
C ASP A 129 -7.08 -3.76 16.71
N ASP A 130 -6.29 -3.68 17.78
CA ASP A 130 -4.83 -3.79 17.75
C ASP A 130 -4.35 -5.20 17.34
N SER A 131 -5.24 -6.20 17.29
CA SER A 131 -4.89 -7.54 16.78
C SER A 131 -4.87 -7.62 15.25
N HIS A 132 -5.34 -6.58 14.56
CA HIS A 132 -5.36 -6.52 13.11
C HIS A 132 -3.95 -6.34 12.52
N VAL A 133 -3.53 -7.33 11.75
CA VAL A 133 -2.27 -7.26 11.00
C VAL A 133 -2.51 -6.69 9.60
N TYR A 134 -1.66 -5.76 9.17
CA TYR A 134 -1.70 -5.17 7.84
C TYR A 134 -0.46 -5.52 7.04
N LEU A 135 -0.65 -5.81 5.76
CA LEU A 135 0.43 -5.91 4.80
C LEU A 135 0.48 -4.63 3.97
N LEU A 136 1.57 -3.87 4.09
CA LEU A 136 1.81 -2.67 3.29
C LEU A 136 2.81 -2.97 2.16
N CYS A 137 2.42 -2.73 0.92
CA CYS A 137 3.24 -3.03 -0.26
C CYS A 137 3.40 -1.81 -1.17
N GLU A 138 4.50 -1.74 -1.90
CA GLU A 138 4.61 -0.92 -3.11
C GLU A 138 4.12 -1.72 -4.35
N ASP A 139 3.75 -1.02 -5.42
CA ASP A 139 3.15 -1.64 -6.62
C ASP A 139 4.13 -2.47 -7.46
N ASP A 140 5.43 -2.41 -7.18
CA ASP A 140 6.46 -3.24 -7.79
C ASP A 140 6.90 -4.43 -6.91
N SER A 141 6.21 -4.65 -5.79
CA SER A 141 6.41 -5.83 -4.96
C SER A 141 6.01 -7.10 -5.70
N LEU A 142 6.81 -8.16 -5.53
CA LEU A 142 6.56 -9.48 -6.10
C LEU A 142 6.14 -10.46 -5.01
N LEU A 143 5.00 -11.12 -5.21
CA LEU A 143 4.50 -12.13 -4.28
C LEU A 143 4.95 -13.52 -4.73
N ALA A 144 5.58 -14.26 -3.82
CA ALA A 144 5.95 -15.66 -4.04
C ALA A 144 4.70 -16.53 -4.28
N PRO A 145 4.78 -17.63 -5.05
CA PRO A 145 3.63 -18.52 -5.30
C PRO A 145 2.98 -19.08 -4.03
N ASP A 146 3.77 -19.32 -2.98
CA ASP A 146 3.38 -19.85 -1.67
C ASP A 146 3.23 -18.75 -0.60
N PHE A 147 3.18 -17.47 -1.00
CA PHE A 147 3.18 -16.32 -0.11
C PHE A 147 2.18 -16.44 1.07
N PRO A 148 0.89 -16.82 0.88
CA PRO A 148 -0.04 -16.93 2.01
C PRO A 148 0.42 -17.93 3.09
N ALA A 149 0.97 -19.07 2.67
CA ALA A 149 1.44 -20.09 3.61
C ALA A 149 2.72 -19.63 4.33
N ALA A 150 3.67 -19.04 3.59
CA ALA A 150 4.88 -18.48 4.16
C ALA A 150 4.59 -17.34 5.15
N PHE A 151 3.65 -16.46 4.81
CA PHE A 151 3.24 -15.35 5.66
C PHE A 151 2.54 -15.82 6.94
N ALA A 152 1.61 -16.79 6.84
CA ALA A 152 0.99 -17.39 8.02
C ALA A 152 2.02 -18.06 8.95
N GLY A 153 3.02 -18.73 8.38
CA GLY A 153 4.15 -19.28 9.13
C GLY A 153 4.96 -18.19 9.84
N LEU A 154 5.27 -17.09 9.15
CA LEU A 154 5.97 -15.95 9.74
C LEU A 154 5.21 -15.36 10.94
N LEU A 155 3.90 -15.16 10.80
CA LEU A 155 3.08 -14.60 11.88
C LEU A 155 3.00 -15.53 13.08
N SER A 156 2.88 -16.83 12.83
CA SER A 156 2.89 -17.84 13.91
C SER A 156 4.22 -17.78 14.67
N VAL A 157 5.34 -17.62 13.97
CA VAL A 157 6.67 -17.48 14.58
C VAL A 157 6.78 -16.15 15.34
N ALA A 158 6.30 -15.04 14.77
CA ALA A 158 6.31 -13.74 15.42
C ALA A 158 5.54 -13.77 16.76
N GLN A 159 4.32 -14.32 16.76
CA GLN A 159 3.49 -14.48 17.96
C GLN A 159 4.15 -15.36 19.04
N LEU A 160 4.92 -16.38 18.64
CA LEU A 160 5.66 -17.22 19.58
C LEU A 160 6.83 -16.48 20.24
N HIS A 161 7.51 -15.60 19.50
CA HIS A 161 8.70 -14.90 19.98
C HIS A 161 8.35 -13.62 20.75
N ASP A 162 7.31 -12.92 20.32
CA ASP A 162 6.81 -11.71 20.96
C ASP A 162 5.28 -11.73 20.94
N PRO A 163 4.62 -12.26 21.99
CA PRO A 163 3.17 -12.25 22.10
C PRO A 163 2.56 -10.83 22.20
N TRP A 164 3.39 -9.82 22.45
CA TRP A 164 3.00 -8.43 22.66
C TRP A 164 3.52 -7.50 21.57
N TRP A 165 3.86 -8.03 20.39
CA TRP A 165 4.26 -7.22 19.25
C TRP A 165 3.07 -6.34 18.81
N GLU A 166 3.03 -5.13 19.39
CA GLU A 166 2.28 -3.97 18.91
C GLU A 166 3.09 -3.26 17.81
#